data_AF-A0A526S4T6-F1
#
_entry.id   AF-A0A526S4T6-F1
#
_cell.length_a   1.000
_cell.length_b   1.000
_cell.length_c   1.000
_cell.angle_alpha   90.00
_cell.angle_beta   90.00
_cell.angle_gamma   90.00
#
_symmetry.space_group_name_H-M   'P 1'
#
loop_
_entity.id
_entity.type
_entity.pdbx_description
1 polymer ?
#
loop_
_entity_poly.entity_id
_entity_poly.type
_entity_poly.pdbx_seq_one_letter_code
_entity_poly.pdbx_strand_id
1 'polypeptide(L)'
;FISAACHERGIVLASHDDATAGHVEEAIEQGVRVAEFPTTEEAARASKAAGLGVLMGAPNVMRGASHSGNVSARTLAGDGLLDILSSDYIPFSLIQSAFFLGDVVEGISLPQAVAMVSRNPAEAVGLDDRGVIEPGRRADLVRVRVDDHVPVVRTIWRQGRRVA
;
A
#
# COMPACT_ATOMS: atom_id res chain seq x y z
N PHE A 1 14.15 23.97 -2.45
CA PHE A 1 13.06 23.16 -1.87
C PHE A 1 13.19 21.73 -2.35
N ILE A 2 13.06 20.73 -1.47
CA ILE A 2 13.23 19.30 -1.78
C ILE A 2 12.21 18.85 -2.84
N SER A 3 10.95 19.28 -2.70
CA SER A 3 9.88 18.94 -3.64
C SER A 3 10.17 19.36 -5.08
N ALA A 4 10.57 20.61 -5.29
CA ALA A 4 10.97 21.11 -6.61
C ALA A 4 12.14 20.29 -7.22
N ALA A 5 13.16 19.98 -6.41
CA ALA A 5 14.30 19.18 -6.86
C ALA A 5 13.91 17.74 -7.23
N CYS A 6 12.93 17.16 -6.53
CA CYS A 6 12.37 15.86 -6.86
C CYS A 6 11.57 15.89 -8.16
N HIS A 7 10.74 16.92 -8.38
CA HIS A 7 9.97 17.09 -9.62
C HIS A 7 10.86 17.21 -10.85
N GLU A 8 11.91 18.03 -10.79
CA GLU A 8 12.89 18.17 -11.87
C GLU A 8 13.57 16.84 -12.26
N ARG A 9 13.62 15.89 -11.32
CA ARG A 9 14.26 14.58 -11.49
C ARG A 9 13.27 13.44 -11.69
N GLY A 10 11.97 13.71 -11.74
CA GLY A 10 10.93 12.68 -11.84
C GLY A 10 10.89 11.74 -10.62
N ILE A 11 11.30 12.22 -9.44
CA ILE A 11 11.25 11.46 -8.18
C ILE A 11 9.86 11.66 -7.56
N VAL A 12 9.16 10.55 -7.32
CA VAL A 12 7.84 10.55 -6.67
C VAL A 12 7.99 10.85 -5.19
N LEU A 13 7.09 11.68 -4.66
CA LEU A 13 7.04 12.07 -3.26
C LEU A 13 5.88 11.40 -2.53
N ALA A 14 6.12 11.09 -1.27
CA ALA A 14 5.12 10.68 -0.29
C ALA A 14 5.14 11.67 0.89
N SER A 15 3.96 12.02 1.42
CA SER A 15 3.81 12.66 2.73
C SER A 15 3.84 11.59 3.83
N HIS A 16 4.05 11.98 5.08
CA HIS A 16 4.08 11.08 6.23
C HIS A 16 3.26 11.63 7.39
N ASP A 17 2.45 10.79 8.01
CA ASP A 17 1.68 11.09 9.22
C ASP A 17 0.68 12.27 9.06
N ASP A 18 0.06 12.42 7.88
CA ASP A 18 -0.97 13.44 7.66
C ASP A 18 -2.10 13.32 8.69
N ALA A 19 -2.42 14.41 9.37
CA ALA A 19 -3.39 14.40 10.48
C ALA A 19 -4.60 15.30 10.22
N THR A 20 -4.48 16.26 9.31
CA THR A 20 -5.50 17.29 9.04
C THR A 20 -5.63 17.49 7.54
N ALA A 21 -6.76 18.03 7.09
CA ALA A 21 -6.93 18.47 5.70
C ALA A 21 -5.82 19.44 5.24
N GLY A 22 -5.32 20.31 6.13
CA GLY A 22 -4.24 21.25 5.81
C GLY A 22 -2.91 20.58 5.48
N HIS A 23 -2.56 19.47 6.12
CA HIS A 23 -1.38 18.68 5.72
C HIS A 23 -1.55 18.09 4.32
N VAL A 24 -2.76 17.63 3.99
CA VAL A 24 -3.07 17.09 2.66
C VAL A 24 -3.01 18.19 1.60
N GLU A 25 -3.52 19.39 1.89
CA GLU A 25 -3.40 20.57 1.01
C GLU A 25 -1.93 20.89 0.72
N GLU A 26 -1.08 20.96 1.75
CA GLU A 26 0.36 21.16 1.58
C GLU A 26 1.00 20.05 0.72
N ALA A 27 0.63 18.78 0.97
CA ALA A 27 1.13 17.65 0.19
C ALA A 27 0.78 17.77 -1.31
N ILE A 28 -0.46 18.21 -1.62
CA ILE A 28 -0.91 18.47 -3.00
C ILE A 28 -0.08 19.58 -3.64
N GLU A 29 0.13 20.70 -2.96
CA GLU A 29 0.96 21.81 -3.45
C GLU A 29 2.40 21.36 -3.74
N GLN A 30 2.90 20.41 -2.95
CA GLN A 30 4.22 19.81 -3.13
C GLN A 30 4.28 18.70 -4.19
N GLY A 31 3.16 18.35 -4.83
CA GLY A 31 3.09 17.29 -5.85
C GLY A 31 3.26 15.87 -5.32
N VAL A 32 2.92 15.66 -4.05
CA VAL A 32 2.87 14.32 -3.44
C VAL A 32 1.88 13.42 -4.18
N ARG A 33 2.18 12.12 -4.24
CA ARG A 33 1.31 11.11 -4.89
C ARG A 33 0.82 10.04 -3.92
N VAL A 34 1.49 9.88 -2.79
CA VAL A 34 1.16 8.87 -1.77
C VAL A 34 1.08 9.54 -0.41
N ALA A 35 -0.03 9.35 0.28
CA ALA A 35 -0.16 9.73 1.68
C ALA A 35 0.23 8.53 2.54
N GLU A 36 1.41 8.58 3.14
CA GLU A 36 1.93 7.51 3.98
C GLU A 36 1.43 7.70 5.42
N PHE A 37 0.82 6.65 5.97
CA PHE A 37 0.38 6.57 7.36
C PHE A 37 -0.48 7.75 7.85
N PRO A 38 -1.55 8.18 7.15
CA PRO A 38 -2.43 9.20 7.69
C PRO A 38 -2.92 8.78 9.09
N THR A 39 -2.81 9.71 10.04
CA THR A 39 -3.05 9.43 11.46
C THR A 39 -4.51 9.63 11.84
N THR A 40 -5.31 10.28 10.98
CA THR A 40 -6.74 10.49 11.14
C THR A 40 -7.53 10.02 9.92
N GLU A 41 -8.79 9.66 10.13
CA GLU A 41 -9.71 9.33 9.05
C GLU A 41 -10.00 10.55 8.17
N GLU A 42 -10.04 11.76 8.75
CA GLU A 42 -10.18 13.02 8.03
C GLU A 42 -9.09 13.18 6.97
N ALA A 43 -7.82 13.02 7.37
CA ALA A 43 -6.69 13.11 6.45
C ALA A 43 -6.74 12.01 5.38
N ALA A 44 -7.06 10.76 5.76
CA ALA A 44 -7.20 9.67 4.80
C ALA A 44 -8.30 9.96 3.76
N ARG A 45 -9.47 10.46 4.18
CA ARG A 45 -10.56 10.85 3.27
C ARG A 45 -10.16 12.00 2.37
N ALA A 46 -9.51 13.03 2.90
CA ALA A 46 -9.01 14.15 2.12
C ALA A 46 -7.99 13.69 1.06
N SER A 47 -7.04 12.84 1.44
CA SER A 47 -6.05 12.26 0.53
C SER A 47 -6.70 11.46 -0.60
N LYS A 48 -7.68 10.60 -0.27
CA LYS A 48 -8.45 9.85 -1.26
C LYS A 48 -9.22 10.77 -2.22
N ALA A 49 -9.88 11.80 -1.70
CA ALA A 49 -10.61 12.77 -2.51
C ALA A 49 -9.69 13.57 -3.45
N ALA A 50 -8.45 13.81 -3.02
CA ALA A 50 -7.42 14.45 -3.83
C ALA A 50 -6.72 13.50 -4.83
N GLY A 51 -7.06 12.21 -4.83
CA GLY A 51 -6.45 11.21 -5.71
C GLY A 51 -5.05 10.75 -5.27
N LEU A 52 -4.66 11.03 -4.02
CA LEU A 52 -3.44 10.46 -3.42
C LEU A 52 -3.70 8.99 -3.06
N GLY A 53 -2.71 8.13 -3.30
CA GLY A 53 -2.76 6.75 -2.82
C GLY A 53 -2.54 6.71 -1.31
N VAL A 54 -3.48 6.16 -0.55
CA VAL A 54 -3.31 6.02 0.90
C VAL A 54 -2.56 4.72 1.21
N LEU A 55 -1.41 4.86 1.89
CA LEU A 55 -0.53 3.76 2.26
C LEU A 55 -0.54 3.53 3.76
N MET A 56 -0.76 2.28 4.19
CA MET A 56 -0.62 1.87 5.58
C MET A 56 0.36 0.70 5.74
N GLY A 57 0.93 0.56 6.94
CA GLY A 57 1.81 -0.55 7.28
C GLY A 57 1.02 -1.84 7.49
N ALA A 58 1.46 -2.91 6.82
CA ALA A 58 0.96 -4.27 6.99
C ALA A 58 0.96 -4.75 8.47
N PRO A 59 1.98 -4.45 9.30
CA PRO A 59 1.94 -4.82 10.72
C PRO A 59 0.73 -4.25 11.47
N ASN A 60 0.26 -3.06 11.10
CA ASN A 60 -0.86 -2.38 11.75
C ASN A 60 -2.21 -2.99 11.36
N VAL A 61 -2.32 -3.60 10.18
CA VAL A 61 -3.49 -4.38 9.77
C VAL A 61 -3.69 -5.59 10.68
N MET A 62 -2.60 -6.31 10.96
CA MET A 62 -2.62 -7.54 11.76
C MET A 62 -2.98 -7.27 13.23
N ARG A 63 -2.55 -6.13 13.76
CA ARG A 63 -2.79 -5.75 15.17
C ARG A 63 -4.23 -5.35 15.48
N GLY A 64 -4.98 -4.86 14.48
CA GLY A 64 -6.42 -4.55 14.60
C GLY A 64 -6.79 -3.29 15.37
N ALA A 65 -5.90 -2.73 16.17
CA ALA A 65 -6.05 -1.42 16.82
C ALA A 65 -4.76 -0.60 16.68
N SER A 66 -4.89 0.72 16.67
CA SER A 66 -3.75 1.65 16.73
C SER A 66 -3.27 1.81 18.17
N HIS A 67 -1.95 1.85 18.37
CA HIS A 67 -1.34 1.93 19.69
C HIS A 67 -1.30 3.37 20.26
N SER A 68 -1.41 4.37 19.39
CA SER A 68 -1.24 5.80 19.72
C SER A 68 -2.54 6.60 19.70
N GLY A 69 -3.68 5.96 19.42
CA GLY A 69 -4.96 6.66 19.20
C GLY A 69 -5.18 7.11 17.75
N ASN A 70 -4.22 6.87 16.85
CA ASN A 70 -4.39 7.12 15.40
C ASN A 70 -5.46 6.21 14.78
N VAL A 71 -5.94 6.54 13.59
CA VAL A 71 -6.84 5.68 12.83
C VAL A 71 -6.20 4.31 12.54
N SER A 72 -6.99 3.24 12.59
CA SER A 72 -6.48 1.89 12.33
C SER A 72 -6.44 1.59 10.83
N ALA A 73 -5.43 0.86 10.37
CA ALA A 73 -5.34 0.41 8.98
C ALA A 73 -6.53 -0.47 8.56
N ARG A 74 -7.10 -1.24 9.50
CA ARG A 74 -8.27 -2.09 9.24
C ARG A 74 -9.55 -1.27 9.08
N THR A 75 -9.70 -0.20 9.87
CA THR A 75 -10.81 0.76 9.73
C THR A 75 -10.73 1.42 8.36
N LEU A 76 -9.57 1.98 7.99
CA LEU A 76 -9.40 2.59 6.67
C LEU A 76 -9.66 1.59 5.53
N ALA A 77 -9.27 0.33 5.69
CA ALA A 77 -9.59 -0.71 4.71
C ALA A 77 -11.10 -0.94 4.59
N GLY A 78 -11.80 -1.13 5.71
CA GLY A 78 -13.26 -1.34 5.74
C GLY A 78 -14.05 -0.16 5.18
N ASP A 79 -13.53 1.06 5.34
CA ASP A 79 -14.15 2.29 4.83
C ASP A 79 -13.79 2.58 3.36
N GLY A 80 -13.00 1.71 2.70
CA GLY A 80 -12.56 1.89 1.32
C GLY A 80 -11.53 3.01 1.13
N LEU A 81 -10.83 3.38 2.20
CA LEU A 81 -9.84 4.46 2.23
C LEU A 81 -8.39 3.98 2.11
N LEU A 82 -8.13 2.67 2.15
CA LEU A 82 -6.79 2.09 2.01
C LEU A 82 -6.51 1.64 0.57
N ASP A 83 -5.38 2.07 -0.01
CA ASP A 83 -4.99 1.69 -1.37
C ASP A 83 -3.75 0.78 -1.41
N ILE A 84 -2.80 1.02 -0.51
CA ILE A 84 -1.46 0.44 -0.58
C ILE A 84 -1.06 -0.11 0.79
N LEU A 85 -0.42 -1.27 0.80
CA LEU A 85 0.25 -1.80 1.98
C LEU A 85 1.78 -1.77 1.80
N SER A 86 2.48 -1.35 2.84
CA SER A 86 3.94 -1.47 2.97
C SER A 86 4.28 -2.52 4.04
N SER A 87 5.37 -3.27 3.86
CA SER A 87 5.82 -4.21 4.89
C SER A 87 6.24 -3.52 6.18
N ASP A 88 6.62 -2.25 6.07
CA ASP A 88 7.16 -1.44 7.16
C ASP A 88 8.32 -2.21 7.84
N TYR A 89 8.45 -2.10 9.16
CA TYR A 89 9.46 -2.77 9.97
C TYR A 89 9.32 -4.31 10.07
N ILE A 90 8.33 -4.95 9.43
CA ILE A 90 8.18 -6.42 9.42
C ILE A 90 8.03 -6.96 7.97
N PRO A 91 9.12 -7.38 7.31
CA PRO A 91 9.11 -7.82 5.92
C PRO A 91 8.05 -8.89 5.58
N PHE A 92 7.88 -9.91 6.44
CA PHE A 92 6.96 -11.02 6.17
C PHE A 92 5.48 -10.64 6.33
N SER A 93 5.18 -9.51 6.98
CA SER A 93 3.79 -9.09 7.25
C SER A 93 3.03 -8.75 5.98
N LEU A 94 3.71 -8.34 4.90
CA LEU A 94 3.05 -7.83 3.69
C LEU A 94 2.10 -8.84 3.04
N ILE A 95 2.59 -10.06 2.75
CA ILE A 95 1.76 -11.13 2.18
C ILE A 95 0.73 -11.61 3.20
N GLN A 96 1.08 -11.69 4.48
CA GLN A 96 0.13 -12.08 5.52
C GLN A 96 -1.06 -11.12 5.59
N SER A 97 -0.81 -9.80 5.57
CA SER A 97 -1.84 -8.78 5.64
C SER A 97 -2.75 -8.77 4.41
N ALA A 98 -2.22 -9.01 3.20
CA ALA A 98 -3.05 -9.10 2.00
C ALA A 98 -4.06 -10.26 2.09
N PHE A 99 -3.62 -11.45 2.50
CA PHE A 99 -4.53 -12.58 2.68
C PHE A 99 -5.49 -12.35 3.85
N PHE A 100 -4.98 -11.87 4.98
CA PHE A 100 -5.78 -11.59 6.16
C PHE A 100 -6.89 -10.56 5.89
N LEU A 101 -6.60 -9.45 5.18
CA LEU A 101 -7.62 -8.47 4.80
C LEU A 101 -8.75 -9.10 3.99
N GLY A 102 -8.40 -9.94 3.01
CA GLY A 102 -9.36 -10.65 2.16
C GLY A 102 -10.25 -11.63 2.94
N ASP A 103 -9.81 -12.08 4.11
CA ASP A 103 -10.54 -13.02 4.96
C ASP A 103 -11.40 -12.30 6.02
N VAL A 104 -10.91 -11.19 6.60
CA VAL A 104 -11.53 -10.59 7.80
C VAL A 104 -12.26 -9.27 7.57
N VAL A 105 -12.04 -8.59 6.44
CA VAL A 105 -12.70 -7.32 6.14
C VAL A 105 -13.78 -7.56 5.09
N GLU A 106 -15.04 -7.46 5.52
CA GLU A 106 -16.18 -7.59 4.63
C GLU A 106 -16.08 -6.57 3.48
N GLY A 107 -16.35 -7.02 2.26
CA GLY A 107 -16.27 -6.19 1.05
C GLY A 107 -14.88 -6.10 0.41
N ILE A 108 -13.83 -6.64 1.05
CA ILE A 108 -12.50 -6.78 0.44
C ILE A 108 -12.29 -8.23 0.03
N SER A 109 -12.27 -8.49 -1.28
CA SER A 109 -11.87 -9.78 -1.83
C SER A 109 -10.35 -9.95 -1.84
N LEU A 110 -9.88 -11.20 -1.85
CA LEU A 110 -8.45 -11.50 -1.97
C LEU A 110 -7.78 -10.79 -3.17
N PRO A 111 -8.35 -10.76 -4.40
CA PRO A 111 -7.75 -10.00 -5.50
C PRO A 111 -7.62 -8.50 -5.23
N GLN A 112 -8.58 -7.88 -4.53
CA GLN A 112 -8.49 -6.47 -4.15
C GLN A 112 -7.34 -6.25 -3.15
N ALA A 113 -7.24 -7.11 -2.13
CA ALA A 113 -6.16 -7.02 -1.15
C ALA A 113 -4.78 -7.30 -1.76
N VAL A 114 -4.68 -8.25 -2.70
CA VAL A 114 -3.44 -8.50 -3.45
C VAL A 114 -3.04 -7.29 -4.30
N ALA A 115 -4.00 -6.58 -4.90
CA ALA A 115 -3.71 -5.36 -5.65
C ALA A 115 -3.07 -4.27 -4.76
N MET A 116 -3.41 -4.21 -3.46
CA MET A 116 -2.81 -3.27 -2.49
C MET A 116 -1.31 -3.51 -2.26
N VAL A 117 -0.80 -4.71 -2.58
CA VAL A 117 0.62 -5.07 -2.44
C VAL A 117 1.33 -5.29 -3.78
N SER A 118 0.64 -5.10 -4.91
CA SER A 118 1.21 -5.34 -6.25
C SER A 118 0.92 -4.18 -7.22
N ARG A 119 -0.29 -4.12 -7.77
CA ARG A 119 -0.67 -3.17 -8.84
C ARG A 119 -0.68 -1.74 -8.32
N ASN A 120 -1.38 -1.51 -7.21
CA ASN A 120 -1.60 -0.16 -6.68
C ASN A 120 -0.28 0.54 -6.30
N PRO A 121 0.66 -0.08 -5.56
CA PRO A 121 1.95 0.57 -5.30
C PRO A 121 2.76 0.81 -6.59
N ALA A 122 2.72 -0.10 -7.57
CA ALA A 122 3.42 0.08 -8.83
C ALA A 122 2.88 1.29 -9.60
N GLU A 123 1.56 1.39 -9.75
CA GLU A 123 0.90 2.52 -10.40
C GLU A 123 1.14 3.85 -9.67
N ALA A 124 1.09 3.85 -8.34
CA ALA A 124 1.29 5.05 -7.52
C ALA A 124 2.68 5.68 -7.70
N VAL A 125 3.70 4.85 -7.95
CA VAL A 125 5.07 5.31 -8.21
C VAL A 125 5.45 5.33 -9.70
N GLY A 126 4.48 5.13 -10.60
CA GLY A 126 4.68 5.22 -12.06
C GLY A 126 5.44 4.04 -12.68
N LEU A 127 5.45 2.87 -12.04
CA LEU A 127 6.01 1.64 -12.59
C LEU A 127 4.95 0.90 -13.40
N ASP A 128 4.95 1.11 -14.70
CA ASP A 128 4.05 0.43 -15.63
C ASP A 128 4.51 -1.00 -16.00
N ASP A 129 5.78 -1.34 -15.77
CA ASP A 129 6.35 -2.61 -16.20
C ASP A 129 6.09 -3.80 -15.25
N ARG A 130 5.36 -3.62 -14.13
CA ARG A 130 5.11 -4.67 -13.11
C ARG A 130 3.80 -4.48 -12.34
N GLY A 131 3.54 -5.37 -11.38
CA GLY A 131 2.40 -5.29 -10.47
C GLY A 131 1.17 -6.11 -10.89
N VAL A 132 1.12 -6.54 -12.16
CA VAL A 132 0.08 -7.39 -12.74
C VAL A 132 0.69 -8.54 -13.56
N ILE A 133 -0.04 -9.67 -13.64
CA ILE A 133 0.38 -10.85 -14.40
C ILE A 133 -0.26 -10.76 -15.79
N GLU A 134 0.46 -10.14 -16.73
CA GLU A 134 -0.01 -9.91 -18.10
C GLU A 134 1.14 -10.03 -19.11
N PRO A 135 0.88 -10.45 -20.36
CA PRO A 135 1.90 -10.43 -21.41
C PRO A 135 2.53 -9.05 -21.59
N GLY A 136 3.85 -9.00 -21.77
CA GLY A 136 4.61 -7.75 -21.95
C GLY A 136 5.07 -7.08 -20.65
N ARG A 137 4.60 -7.51 -19.48
CA ARG A 137 5.11 -7.06 -18.17
C ARG A 137 6.29 -7.89 -17.69
N ARG A 138 7.01 -7.39 -16.69
CA ARG A 138 8.08 -8.14 -16.02
C ARG A 138 7.54 -9.45 -15.43
N ALA A 139 8.27 -10.54 -15.66
CA ALA A 139 8.01 -11.83 -15.05
C ALA A 139 8.53 -11.87 -13.58
N ASP A 140 8.07 -10.91 -12.78
CA ASP A 140 8.28 -10.86 -11.32
C ASP A 140 7.08 -11.53 -10.66
N LEU A 141 7.25 -12.76 -10.18
CA LEU A 141 6.17 -13.62 -9.70
C LEU A 141 6.47 -14.17 -8.31
N VAL A 142 5.44 -14.26 -7.49
CA VAL A 142 5.49 -14.91 -6.17
C VAL A 142 4.44 -16.00 -6.14
N ARG A 143 4.87 -17.25 -5.98
CA ARG A 143 3.94 -18.37 -5.75
C ARG A 143 3.70 -18.52 -4.26
N VAL A 144 2.44 -18.42 -3.86
CA VAL A 144 2.00 -18.57 -2.47
C VAL A 144 1.17 -19.84 -2.34
N ARG A 145 1.34 -20.56 -1.23
CA ARG A 145 0.46 -21.65 -0.79
C ARG A 145 -0.12 -21.26 0.56
N VAL A 146 -1.42 -21.43 0.76
CA VAL A 146 -2.06 -21.24 2.06
C VAL A 146 -2.07 -22.58 2.80
N ASP A 147 -1.45 -22.63 3.96
CA ASP A 147 -1.47 -23.77 4.88
C ASP A 147 -2.13 -23.33 6.18
N ASP A 148 -3.25 -23.94 6.56
CA ASP A 148 -3.99 -23.60 7.79
C ASP A 148 -4.19 -22.07 7.99
N HIS A 149 -4.68 -21.39 6.95
CA HIS A 149 -4.88 -19.93 6.87
C HIS A 149 -3.61 -19.07 6.84
N VAL A 150 -2.42 -19.68 6.87
CA VAL A 150 -1.14 -18.96 6.78
C VAL A 150 -0.65 -18.95 5.33
N PRO A 151 -0.49 -17.78 4.68
CA PRO A 151 0.10 -17.71 3.36
C PRO A 151 1.63 -17.89 3.45
N VAL A 152 2.13 -18.90 2.74
CA VAL A 152 3.55 -19.25 2.68
C VAL A 152 4.08 -19.04 1.27
N VAL A 153 5.11 -18.21 1.14
CA VAL A 153 5.83 -18.03 -0.12
C VAL A 153 6.63 -19.30 -0.43
N ARG A 154 6.39 -19.90 -1.60
CA ARG A 154 7.00 -21.17 -2.03
C ARG A 154 8.10 -20.99 -3.05
N THR A 155 7.95 -20.01 -3.93
CA THR A 155 8.91 -19.77 -5.02
C THR A 155 8.80 -18.32 -5.46
N ILE A 156 9.95 -17.72 -5.75
CA ILE A 156 10.03 -16.33 -6.22
C ILE A 156 10.76 -16.33 -7.55
N TRP A 157 10.18 -15.63 -8.54
CA TRP A 157 10.83 -15.31 -9.80
C TRP A 157 11.03 -13.81 -9.89
N ARG A 158 12.21 -13.42 -10.37
CA ARG A 158 12.54 -12.05 -10.74
C ARG A 158 12.96 -12.06 -12.20
N GLN A 159 12.24 -11.33 -13.05
CA GLN A 159 12.46 -11.25 -14.49
C GLN A 159 12.57 -12.64 -15.14
N GLY A 160 11.67 -13.55 -14.74
CA GLY A 160 11.59 -14.92 -15.25
C GLY A 160 12.63 -15.89 -14.66
N ARG A 161 13.57 -15.40 -13.85
CA ARG A 161 14.58 -16.24 -13.19
C ARG A 161 14.14 -16.57 -11.77
N ARG A 162 14.16 -17.85 -11.39
CA ARG A 162 13.92 -18.27 -10.01
C ARG A 162 15.06 -17.77 -9.11
N VAL A 163 14.72 -17.13 -7.98
CA VAL A 163 15.70 -16.57 -7.02
C VAL A 163 15.56 -17.13 -5.60
N ALA A 164 14.43 -17.76 -5.28
CA ALA A 164 14.17 -18.53 -4.06
C ALA A 164 13.21 -19.70 -4.38
#